data_AF-K8A3R6-F1
#
_entry.id   AF-K8A3R6-F1
#
_cell.length_a   1.000
_cell.length_b   1.000
_cell.length_c   1.000
_cell.angle_alpha   90.00
_cell.angle_beta   90.00
_cell.angle_gamma   90.00
#
_symmetry.space_group_name_H-M   'P 1'
#
loop_
_entity.id
_entity.type
_entity.pdbx_description
1 polymer ?
#
loop_
_entity_poly.entity_id
_entity_poly.type
_entity_poly.pdbx_seq_one_letter_code
_entity_poly.pdbx_strand_id
1 'polypeptide(L)'
;MRNRTFADLDRVVALGGGHGLGRVMSSLSSLGSRLTGIVTTTDNGGSTGRIRRSEGGIAWGDMRNCLNQLITEQSVASAMFEYRFGGNGELSGHNLGNLMLKALDHLSVRPLEAINLIRNLLKVDAFLIPMSEQPVDLMAIDREDNEVYGEVNIDLLSHPPKELMLYPNVQATREAVEAIAEADLILIGPGSFYTSLVPLLLLDDLAQALRRTPAPMVYIGNLGRELSPAAAALRLEEKLALMETYVGKRVVDAVVVGPKVDVSGAQDRIIIQEPLEASDIPYRHDRHLLRIALEKAIQALG
;
A
#
# COMPACT_ATOMS: atom_id res chain seq x y z
N MET A 1 -0.73 23.00 24.34
CA MET A 1 -1.22 22.13 23.26
C MET A 1 -1.12 20.70 23.78
N ARG A 2 -2.17 19.88 23.67
CA ARG A 2 -2.06 18.46 24.06
C ARG A 2 -1.12 17.78 23.07
N ASN A 3 -0.18 16.97 23.53
CA ASN A 3 0.63 16.13 22.65
C ASN A 3 -0.29 15.03 22.10
N ARG A 4 -0.87 15.25 20.91
CA ARG A 4 -1.74 14.28 20.25
C ARG A 4 -0.94 13.03 19.87
N THR A 5 -1.49 11.86 20.11
CA THR A 5 -0.87 10.56 19.84
C THR A 5 -1.83 9.63 19.10
N PHE A 6 -1.38 8.45 18.70
CA PHE A 6 -2.26 7.41 18.15
C PHE A 6 -3.38 6.96 19.11
N ALA A 7 -3.25 7.20 20.41
CA ALA A 7 -4.33 6.93 21.36
C ALA A 7 -5.52 7.89 21.22
N ASP A 8 -5.29 9.08 20.63
CA ASP A 8 -6.28 10.14 20.46
C ASP A 8 -6.97 10.12 19.08
N LEU A 9 -6.64 9.15 18.22
CA LEU A 9 -7.20 9.02 16.87
C LEU A 9 -8.19 7.85 16.82
N ASP A 10 -9.40 8.08 16.34
CA ASP A 10 -10.41 7.03 16.22
C ASP A 10 -10.25 6.25 14.91
N ARG A 11 -9.73 6.87 13.85
CA ARG A 11 -9.58 6.24 12.53
C ARG A 11 -8.27 6.63 11.85
N VAL A 12 -7.42 5.63 11.61
CA VAL A 12 -6.17 5.77 10.87
C VAL A 12 -6.25 4.94 9.59
N VAL A 13 -6.05 5.59 8.45
CA VAL A 13 -6.02 4.94 7.14
C VAL A 13 -4.60 4.88 6.63
N ALA A 14 -4.17 3.73 6.13
CA ALA A 14 -2.87 3.56 5.49
C ALA A 14 -3.04 3.08 4.04
N LEU A 15 -2.33 3.70 3.11
CA LEU A 15 -2.44 3.48 1.66
C LEU A 15 -1.14 2.88 1.12
N GLY A 16 -1.21 1.78 0.36
CA GLY A 16 -0.03 1.26 -0.32
C GLY A 16 -0.18 -0.15 -0.91
N GLY A 17 0.97 -0.80 -1.15
CA GLY A 17 1.06 -2.19 -1.63
C GLY A 17 1.34 -3.19 -0.51
N GLY A 18 1.89 -4.36 -0.79
CA GLY A 18 1.92 -5.47 0.16
C GLY A 18 2.92 -5.36 1.31
N HIS A 19 4.21 -5.18 0.98
CA HIS A 19 5.27 -5.31 1.98
C HIS A 19 5.44 -4.07 2.86
N GLY A 20 5.45 -2.87 2.26
CA GLY A 20 5.62 -1.62 2.99
C GLY A 20 4.41 -1.28 3.87
N LEU A 21 3.21 -1.35 3.30
CA LEU A 21 1.96 -1.11 4.03
C LEU A 21 1.79 -2.09 5.18
N GLY A 22 1.97 -3.39 4.94
CA GLY A 22 1.86 -4.40 6.00
C GLY A 22 2.82 -4.13 7.17
N ARG A 23 4.00 -3.55 6.91
CA ARG A 23 4.95 -3.17 7.96
C ARG A 23 4.47 -1.97 8.75
N VAL A 24 3.95 -0.93 8.08
CA VAL A 24 3.31 0.23 8.73
C VAL A 24 2.17 -0.23 9.61
N MET A 25 1.25 -1.01 9.05
CA MET A 25 0.08 -1.46 9.79
C MET A 25 0.47 -2.33 10.99
N SER A 26 1.48 -3.19 10.84
CA SER A 26 2.03 -4.01 11.93
C SER A 26 2.70 -3.17 13.03
N SER A 27 3.31 -2.03 12.69
CA SER A 27 3.84 -1.08 13.69
C SER A 27 2.74 -0.39 14.51
N LEU A 28 1.53 -0.36 13.97
CA LEU A 28 0.35 0.29 14.55
C LEU A 28 -0.71 -0.73 15.01
N SER A 29 -0.35 -2.00 15.19
CA SER A 29 -1.28 -3.09 15.50
C SER A 29 -2.13 -2.83 16.76
N SER A 30 -1.62 -2.04 17.72
CA SER A 30 -2.37 -1.64 18.92
C SER A 30 -3.60 -0.77 18.64
N LEU A 31 -3.75 -0.24 17.42
CA LEU A 31 -4.97 0.47 17.00
C LEU A 31 -6.15 -0.50 16.81
N GLY A 32 -5.89 -1.78 16.51
CA GLY A 32 -6.93 -2.78 16.27
C GLY A 32 -7.88 -2.35 15.16
N SER A 33 -9.18 -2.38 15.44
CA SER A 33 -10.26 -2.01 14.51
C SER A 33 -10.27 -0.52 14.09
N ARG A 34 -9.48 0.33 14.73
CA ARG A 34 -9.29 1.75 14.34
C ARG A 34 -8.35 1.93 13.15
N LEU A 35 -7.65 0.88 12.74
CA LEU A 35 -6.69 0.90 11.64
C LEU A 35 -7.30 0.24 10.40
N THR A 36 -7.24 0.95 9.27
CA THR A 36 -7.67 0.44 7.95
C THR A 36 -6.55 0.57 6.94
N GLY A 37 -6.22 -0.52 6.25
CA GLY A 37 -5.28 -0.51 5.12
C GLY A 37 -6.03 -0.59 3.80
N ILE A 38 -5.73 0.31 2.86
CA ILE A 38 -6.24 0.29 1.50
C ILE A 38 -5.11 -0.18 0.58
N VAL A 39 -5.31 -1.35 -0.03
CA VAL A 39 -4.22 -2.11 -0.68
C VAL A 39 -4.35 -2.05 -2.19
N THR A 40 -3.26 -1.77 -2.90
CA THR A 40 -3.21 -1.87 -4.36
C THR A 40 -3.54 -3.29 -4.85
N THR A 41 -4.20 -3.41 -5.99
CA THR A 41 -4.63 -4.70 -6.55
C THR A 41 -4.24 -4.89 -8.02
N THR A 42 -3.17 -4.22 -8.47
CA THR A 42 -2.66 -4.26 -9.85
C THR A 42 -1.58 -5.32 -10.14
N ASP A 43 -1.04 -5.99 -9.12
CA ASP A 43 0.08 -6.93 -9.28
C ASP A 43 -0.24 -8.04 -10.29
N ASN A 44 0.63 -8.18 -11.29
CA ASN A 44 0.55 -9.20 -12.33
C ASN A 44 1.80 -10.12 -12.37
N GLY A 45 2.62 -10.09 -11.33
CA GLY A 45 3.83 -10.88 -11.16
C GLY A 45 3.65 -12.19 -10.37
N GLY A 46 4.65 -13.06 -10.47
CA GLY A 46 4.79 -14.25 -9.62
C GLY A 46 3.55 -15.16 -9.55
N SER A 47 3.19 -15.58 -8.33
CA SER A 47 2.01 -16.42 -8.08
C SER A 47 0.70 -15.68 -8.36
N THR A 48 0.65 -14.37 -8.10
CA THR A 48 -0.55 -13.53 -8.30
C THR A 48 -0.91 -13.48 -9.78
N GLY A 49 0.05 -13.11 -10.62
CA GLY A 49 -0.10 -13.03 -12.06
C GLY A 49 -0.49 -14.35 -12.71
N ARG A 50 0.05 -15.48 -12.23
CA ARG A 50 -0.38 -16.81 -12.73
C ARG A 50 -1.86 -17.06 -12.46
N ILE A 51 -2.34 -16.78 -11.24
CA ILE A 51 -3.74 -16.96 -10.87
C ILE A 51 -4.64 -16.03 -11.69
N ARG A 52 -4.27 -14.75 -11.83
CA ARG A 52 -5.06 -13.78 -12.61
C ARG A 52 -5.18 -14.18 -14.08
N ARG A 53 -4.10 -14.70 -14.69
CA ARG A 53 -4.14 -15.17 -16.09
C ARG A 53 -4.99 -16.43 -16.29
N SER A 54 -5.03 -17.33 -15.33
CA SER A 54 -5.79 -18.59 -15.46
C SER A 54 -7.26 -18.45 -15.05
N GLU A 55 -7.53 -17.67 -14.00
CA GLU A 55 -8.83 -17.66 -13.32
C GLU A 55 -9.46 -16.26 -13.21
N GLY A 56 -8.78 -15.20 -13.67
CA GLY A 56 -9.22 -13.82 -13.50
C GLY A 56 -9.25 -13.34 -12.03
N GLY A 57 -9.96 -12.24 -11.77
CA GLY A 57 -10.08 -11.65 -10.43
C GLY A 57 -8.99 -10.61 -10.11
N ILE A 58 -9.09 -10.04 -8.91
CA ILE A 58 -8.13 -9.04 -8.42
C ILE A 58 -6.79 -9.67 -8.02
N ALA A 59 -5.75 -8.83 -7.88
CA ALA A 59 -4.46 -9.28 -7.37
C ALA A 59 -4.51 -9.52 -5.85
N TRP A 60 -4.32 -10.77 -5.43
CA TRP A 60 -4.36 -11.18 -4.02
C TRP A 60 -3.02 -11.07 -3.27
N GLY A 61 -1.91 -10.98 -3.99
CA GLY A 61 -0.56 -11.12 -3.42
C GLY A 61 -0.26 -10.11 -2.32
N ASP A 62 -0.56 -8.85 -2.58
CA ASP A 62 -0.32 -7.73 -1.66
C ASP A 62 -1.29 -7.72 -0.48
N MET A 63 -2.56 -8.03 -0.72
CA MET A 63 -3.56 -8.24 0.32
C MET A 63 -3.12 -9.34 1.30
N ARG A 64 -2.71 -10.50 0.78
CA ARG A 64 -2.17 -11.60 1.57
C ARG A 64 -0.91 -11.20 2.33
N ASN A 65 0.02 -10.48 1.70
CA ASN A 65 1.23 -9.99 2.37
C ASN A 65 0.91 -9.06 3.54
N CYS A 66 -0.08 -8.16 3.39
CA CYS A 66 -0.55 -7.30 4.48
C CYS A 66 -1.13 -8.12 5.63
N LEU A 67 -2.04 -9.06 5.34
CA LEU A 67 -2.63 -9.96 6.34
C LEU A 67 -1.55 -10.70 7.12
N ASN A 68 -0.57 -11.32 6.44
CA ASN A 68 0.54 -12.03 7.08
C ASN A 68 1.30 -11.19 8.10
N GLN A 69 1.56 -9.91 7.78
CA GLN A 69 2.30 -9.04 8.69
C GLN A 69 1.51 -8.61 9.93
N LEU A 70 0.18 -8.75 9.90
CA LEU A 70 -0.72 -8.41 10.99
C LEU A 70 -1.04 -9.58 11.92
N ILE A 71 -0.65 -10.80 11.54
CA ILE A 71 -0.80 -11.98 12.40
C ILE A 71 0.13 -11.82 13.61
N THR A 72 -0.46 -11.75 14.80
CA THR A 72 0.26 -11.64 16.07
C THR A 72 0.46 -12.99 16.75
N GLU A 73 -0.47 -13.92 16.57
CA GLU A 73 -0.46 -15.27 17.13
C GLU A 73 -0.28 -16.32 16.03
N GLN A 74 0.78 -17.12 16.14
CA GLN A 74 0.98 -18.25 15.23
C GLN A 74 -0.06 -19.34 15.48
N SER A 75 -0.67 -19.84 14.41
CA SER A 75 -1.69 -20.88 14.41
C SER A 75 -1.51 -21.79 13.20
N VAL A 76 -2.25 -22.90 13.14
CA VAL A 76 -2.28 -23.75 11.95
C VAL A 76 -2.80 -22.95 10.74
N ALA A 77 -3.80 -22.08 10.95
CA ALA A 77 -4.36 -21.25 9.90
C ALA A 77 -3.32 -20.27 9.33
N SER A 78 -2.52 -19.60 10.19
CA SER A 78 -1.46 -18.71 9.72
C SER A 78 -0.36 -19.47 8.98
N ALA A 79 0.07 -20.63 9.50
CA ALA A 79 1.06 -21.47 8.85
C ALA A 79 0.60 -21.95 7.46
N MET A 80 -0.67 -22.33 7.31
CA MET A 80 -1.25 -22.68 6.01
C MET A 80 -1.31 -21.47 5.07
N PHE A 81 -1.70 -20.31 5.57
CA PHE A 81 -1.83 -19.10 4.76
C PHE A 81 -0.47 -18.60 4.22
N GLU A 82 0.61 -18.76 5.01
CA GLU A 82 1.98 -18.46 4.58
C GLU A 82 2.59 -19.51 3.65
N TYR A 83 2.05 -20.74 3.65
CA TYR A 83 2.64 -21.87 2.96
C TYR A 83 2.84 -21.60 1.46
N ARG A 84 4.04 -21.90 0.96
CA ARG A 84 4.38 -21.86 -0.45
C ARG A 84 4.72 -23.27 -0.92
N PHE A 85 4.01 -23.72 -1.95
CA PHE A 85 4.26 -25.01 -2.57
C PHE A 85 5.65 -24.99 -3.23
N GLY A 86 6.49 -25.95 -2.85
CA GLY A 86 7.75 -26.24 -3.52
C GLY A 86 7.63 -27.35 -4.56
N GLY A 87 8.76 -27.80 -5.10
CA GLY A 87 8.84 -28.95 -6.00
C GLY A 87 8.46 -28.64 -7.45
N ASN A 88 8.06 -29.69 -8.19
CA ASN A 88 7.67 -29.63 -9.61
C ASN A 88 6.16 -29.90 -9.75
N GLY A 89 5.51 -29.33 -10.77
CA GLY A 89 4.09 -29.54 -11.06
C GLY A 89 3.26 -28.25 -11.02
N GLU A 90 1.94 -28.38 -11.16
CA GLU A 90 1.00 -27.26 -11.35
C GLU A 90 0.96 -26.28 -10.16
N LEU A 91 1.07 -26.80 -8.94
CA LEU A 91 1.07 -25.97 -7.73
C LEU A 91 2.44 -25.32 -7.45
N SER A 92 3.49 -25.69 -8.18
CA SER A 92 4.84 -25.21 -7.89
C SER A 92 4.92 -23.68 -7.84
N GLY A 93 5.46 -23.16 -6.73
CA GLY A 93 5.62 -21.73 -6.49
C GLY A 93 4.33 -20.98 -6.17
N HIS A 94 3.15 -21.61 -6.19
CA HIS A 94 1.93 -20.98 -5.67
C HIS A 94 2.02 -20.83 -4.15
N ASN A 95 1.39 -19.78 -3.63
CA ASN A 95 1.17 -19.64 -2.20
C ASN A 95 -0.27 -20.06 -1.88
N LEU A 96 -0.43 -20.89 -0.85
CA LEU A 96 -1.74 -21.43 -0.46
C LEU A 96 -2.71 -20.33 -0.02
N GLY A 97 -2.26 -19.30 0.69
CA GLY A 97 -3.07 -18.14 1.03
C GLY A 97 -3.67 -17.40 -0.17
N ASN A 98 -2.91 -17.25 -1.27
CA ASN A 98 -3.45 -16.70 -2.52
C ASN A 98 -4.56 -17.60 -3.10
N LEU A 99 -4.39 -18.93 -3.02
CA LEU A 99 -5.40 -19.89 -3.48
C LEU A 99 -6.64 -19.88 -2.59
N MET A 100 -6.46 -19.74 -1.27
CA MET A 100 -7.57 -19.61 -0.32
C MET A 100 -8.38 -18.35 -0.59
N LEU A 101 -7.72 -17.20 -0.78
CA LEU A 101 -8.38 -15.95 -1.14
C LEU A 101 -9.14 -16.08 -2.46
N LYS A 102 -8.51 -16.67 -3.48
CA LYS A 102 -9.16 -16.89 -4.77
C LYS A 102 -10.35 -17.85 -4.68
N ALA A 103 -10.25 -18.92 -3.90
CA ALA A 103 -11.36 -19.84 -3.68
C ALA A 103 -12.53 -19.15 -2.96
N LEU A 104 -12.23 -18.33 -1.94
CA LEU A 104 -13.26 -17.57 -1.24
C LEU A 104 -13.88 -16.47 -2.09
N ASP A 105 -13.12 -15.83 -2.96
CA ASP A 105 -13.63 -14.88 -3.96
C ASP A 105 -14.69 -15.53 -4.86
N HIS A 106 -14.45 -16.75 -5.35
CA HIS A 106 -15.44 -17.51 -6.12
C HIS A 106 -16.69 -17.92 -5.32
N LEU A 107 -16.57 -18.01 -4.00
CA LEU A 107 -17.67 -18.40 -3.10
C LEU A 107 -18.41 -17.20 -2.50
N SER A 108 -17.85 -16.00 -2.66
CA SER A 108 -18.38 -14.75 -2.09
C SER A 108 -19.03 -13.92 -3.19
N VAL A 109 -19.89 -12.96 -2.80
CA VAL A 109 -20.44 -12.02 -3.78
C VAL A 109 -19.41 -10.95 -4.11
N ARG A 110 -18.55 -10.61 -3.14
CA ARG A 110 -17.60 -9.51 -3.21
C ARG A 110 -16.19 -9.94 -2.74
N PRO A 111 -15.11 -9.49 -3.41
CA PRO A 111 -13.73 -9.67 -2.93
C PRO A 111 -13.51 -9.23 -1.49
N LEU A 112 -14.14 -8.13 -1.06
CA LEU A 112 -14.03 -7.62 0.32
C LEU A 112 -14.59 -8.61 1.35
N GLU A 113 -15.63 -9.37 1.03
CA GLU A 113 -16.18 -10.41 1.91
C GLU A 113 -15.17 -11.54 2.11
N ALA A 114 -14.53 -12.00 1.04
CA ALA A 114 -13.48 -13.01 1.10
C ALA A 114 -12.30 -12.56 1.97
N ILE A 115 -11.90 -11.29 1.87
CA ILE A 115 -10.84 -10.70 2.70
C ILE A 115 -11.27 -10.72 4.18
N ASN A 116 -12.49 -10.29 4.48
CA ASN A 116 -13.00 -10.27 5.85
C ASN A 116 -13.11 -11.67 6.47
N LEU A 117 -13.48 -12.69 5.68
CA LEU A 117 -13.50 -14.08 6.15
C LEU A 117 -12.10 -14.58 6.54
N ILE A 118 -11.10 -14.36 5.68
CA ILE A 118 -9.70 -14.72 6.00
C ILE A 118 -9.18 -13.91 7.18
N ARG A 119 -9.47 -12.61 7.21
CA ARG A 119 -9.08 -11.73 8.31
C ARG A 119 -9.58 -12.26 9.66
N ASN A 120 -10.85 -12.64 9.73
CA ASN A 120 -11.46 -13.19 10.94
C ASN A 120 -10.84 -14.57 11.30
N LEU A 121 -10.60 -15.43 10.30
CA LEU A 121 -9.92 -16.71 10.50
C LEU A 121 -8.52 -16.54 11.10
N LEU A 122 -7.80 -15.50 10.68
CA LEU A 122 -6.46 -15.16 11.14
C LEU A 122 -6.44 -14.27 12.39
N LYS A 123 -7.61 -13.93 12.95
CA LYS A 123 -7.78 -13.02 14.11
C LYS A 123 -7.07 -11.66 13.93
N VAL A 124 -7.16 -11.09 12.74
CA VAL A 124 -6.61 -9.75 12.46
C VAL A 124 -7.69 -8.70 12.72
N ASP A 125 -7.48 -7.83 13.70
CA ASP A 125 -8.49 -6.82 14.07
C ASP A 125 -8.55 -5.63 13.09
N ALA A 126 -7.41 -5.23 12.52
CA ALA A 126 -7.33 -4.13 11.56
C ALA A 126 -8.06 -4.47 10.26
N PHE A 127 -8.74 -3.49 9.67
CA PHE A 127 -9.43 -3.69 8.39
C PHE A 127 -8.46 -3.61 7.22
N LEU A 128 -8.72 -4.41 6.18
CA LEU A 128 -8.02 -4.35 4.90
C LEU A 128 -9.05 -4.29 3.78
N ILE A 129 -8.91 -3.30 2.91
CA ILE A 129 -9.84 -3.01 1.83
C ILE A 129 -9.03 -3.01 0.52
N PRO A 130 -9.44 -3.75 -0.52
CA PRO A 130 -8.78 -3.67 -1.81
C PRO A 130 -9.08 -2.30 -2.43
N MET A 131 -8.15 -1.71 -3.17
CA MET A 131 -8.37 -0.41 -3.80
C MET A 131 -9.60 -0.44 -4.74
N SER A 132 -9.81 -1.57 -5.41
CA SER A 132 -10.98 -1.89 -6.23
C SER A 132 -11.32 -3.36 -6.09
N GLU A 133 -12.61 -3.67 -6.17
CA GLU A 133 -13.12 -5.05 -6.24
C GLU A 133 -13.17 -5.59 -7.69
N GLN A 134 -12.76 -4.78 -8.67
CA GLN A 134 -12.75 -5.15 -10.07
C GLN A 134 -11.33 -5.55 -10.52
N PRO A 135 -11.19 -6.57 -11.40
CA PRO A 135 -9.90 -6.91 -11.99
C PRO A 135 -9.35 -5.72 -12.78
N VAL A 136 -8.13 -5.31 -12.45
CA VAL A 136 -7.48 -4.14 -13.06
C VAL A 136 -5.99 -4.36 -13.17
N ASP A 137 -5.40 -3.87 -14.26
CA ASP A 137 -3.95 -3.83 -14.48
C ASP A 137 -3.47 -2.38 -14.58
N LEU A 138 -2.19 -2.19 -14.28
CA LEU A 138 -1.51 -0.93 -14.51
C LEU A 138 -1.07 -0.86 -15.98
N MET A 139 -1.25 0.29 -16.63
CA MET A 139 -0.80 0.54 -18.00
C MET A 139 -0.04 1.87 -18.05
N ALA A 140 1.02 1.94 -18.84
CA ALA A 140 1.79 3.15 -19.07
C ALA A 140 1.94 3.46 -20.56
N ILE A 141 2.06 4.74 -20.89
CA ILE A 141 2.59 5.20 -22.17
C ILE A 141 4.04 5.62 -21.95
N ASP A 142 4.98 4.96 -22.63
CA ASP A 142 6.40 5.27 -22.50
C ASP A 142 6.77 6.56 -23.27
N ARG A 143 8.07 6.90 -23.28
CA ARG A 143 8.55 8.12 -23.97
C ARG A 143 8.41 8.07 -25.49
N GLU A 144 8.28 6.89 -26.06
CA GLU A 144 8.17 6.62 -27.49
C GLU A 144 6.71 6.39 -27.92
N ASP A 145 5.75 6.67 -27.02
CA ASP A 145 4.31 6.47 -27.23
C ASP A 145 3.91 4.99 -27.35
N ASN A 146 4.74 4.07 -26.86
CA ASN A 146 4.37 2.65 -26.77
C ASN A 146 3.53 2.39 -25.52
N GLU A 147 2.53 1.51 -25.67
CA GLU A 147 1.74 0.99 -24.55
C GLU A 147 2.52 -0.11 -23.82
N VAL A 148 2.70 0.07 -22.52
CA VAL A 148 3.37 -0.88 -21.63
C VAL A 148 2.38 -1.38 -20.60
N TYR A 149 2.04 -2.66 -20.71
CA TYR A 149 1.03 -3.31 -19.87
C TYR A 149 1.65 -4.04 -18.69
N GLY A 150 1.07 -3.82 -17.52
CA GLY A 150 1.33 -4.56 -16.30
C GLY A 150 2.48 -4.01 -15.46
N GLU A 151 2.31 -4.11 -14.14
CA GLU A 151 3.27 -3.67 -13.14
C GLU A 151 4.69 -4.19 -13.40
N VAL A 152 4.84 -5.48 -13.70
CA VAL A 152 6.17 -6.09 -13.95
C VAL A 152 6.92 -5.40 -15.09
N ASN A 153 6.23 -4.98 -16.16
CA ASN A 153 6.88 -4.32 -17.29
C ASN A 153 7.12 -2.83 -17.01
N ILE A 154 6.20 -2.19 -16.28
CA ILE A 154 6.32 -0.78 -15.88
C ILE A 154 7.51 -0.59 -14.92
N ASP A 155 7.77 -1.55 -14.03
CA ASP A 155 8.94 -1.53 -13.15
C ASP A 155 10.26 -1.59 -13.93
N LEU A 156 10.27 -2.14 -15.15
CA LEU A 156 11.47 -2.22 -15.99
C LEU A 156 11.73 -0.94 -16.81
N LEU A 157 10.84 0.05 -16.76
CA LEU A 157 11.02 1.31 -17.47
C LEU A 157 12.28 2.04 -16.99
N SER A 158 13.13 2.42 -17.94
CA SER A 158 14.36 3.17 -17.67
C SER A 158 14.09 4.65 -17.34
N HIS A 159 12.90 5.14 -17.72
CA HIS A 159 12.52 6.53 -17.58
C HIS A 159 11.08 6.66 -17.09
N PRO A 160 10.73 7.77 -16.41
CA PRO A 160 9.34 8.09 -16.07
C PRO A 160 8.43 7.97 -17.31
N PRO A 161 7.28 7.28 -17.19
CA PRO A 161 6.32 7.20 -18.28
C PRO A 161 5.73 8.58 -18.57
N LYS A 162 5.29 8.80 -19.81
CA LYS A 162 4.53 10.01 -20.19
C LYS A 162 3.18 10.03 -19.48
N GLU A 163 2.55 8.86 -19.39
CA GLU A 163 1.24 8.69 -18.79
C GLU A 163 1.18 7.34 -18.07
N LEU A 164 0.47 7.30 -16.95
CA LEU A 164 0.19 6.08 -16.19
C LEU A 164 -1.32 6.04 -15.93
N MET A 165 -1.95 4.90 -16.16
CA MET A 165 -3.39 4.72 -16.04
C MET A 165 -3.76 3.30 -15.62
N LEU A 166 -5.02 3.12 -15.23
CA LEU A 166 -5.59 1.81 -14.94
C LEU A 166 -6.34 1.29 -16.18
N TYR A 167 -6.16 0.00 -16.47
CA TYR A 167 -6.86 -0.66 -17.56
C TYR A 167 -7.43 -2.02 -17.12
N PRO A 168 -8.75 -2.26 -17.28
CA PRO A 168 -9.77 -1.28 -17.67
C PRO A 168 -9.94 -0.17 -16.62
N ASN A 169 -10.68 0.89 -16.96
CA ASN A 169 -11.09 1.88 -15.96
C ASN A 169 -12.03 1.22 -14.94
N VAL A 170 -11.75 1.40 -13.66
CA VAL A 170 -12.46 0.75 -12.54
C VAL A 170 -12.73 1.75 -11.43
N GLN A 171 -13.71 1.44 -10.60
CA GLN A 171 -14.07 2.28 -9.45
C GLN A 171 -13.35 1.84 -8.19
N ALA A 172 -13.20 2.79 -7.26
CA ALA A 172 -12.68 2.46 -5.95
C ALA A 172 -13.70 1.62 -5.16
N THR A 173 -13.22 0.74 -4.29
CA THR A 173 -14.10 0.05 -3.33
C THR A 173 -14.79 1.09 -2.46
N ARG A 174 -16.11 0.99 -2.32
CA ARG A 174 -16.91 2.00 -1.60
C ARG A 174 -16.41 2.23 -0.18
N GLU A 175 -16.09 1.15 0.53
CA GLU A 175 -15.58 1.19 1.90
C GLU A 175 -14.21 1.89 1.99
N ALA A 176 -13.40 1.89 0.92
CA ALA A 176 -12.13 2.61 0.86
C ALA A 176 -12.36 4.13 0.83
N VAL A 177 -13.35 4.58 0.04
CA VAL A 177 -13.75 5.99 -0.05
C VAL A 177 -14.32 6.48 1.28
N GLU A 178 -15.19 5.68 1.90
CA GLU A 178 -15.77 5.98 3.22
C GLU A 178 -14.68 6.08 4.30
N ALA A 179 -13.74 5.13 4.34
CA ALA A 179 -12.64 5.15 5.28
C ALA A 179 -11.78 6.42 5.16
N ILE A 180 -11.48 6.90 3.95
CA ILE A 180 -10.72 8.14 3.72
C ILE A 180 -11.50 9.38 4.18
N ALA A 181 -12.80 9.41 3.93
CA ALA A 181 -13.65 10.55 4.30
C ALA A 181 -13.76 10.72 5.82
N GLU A 182 -13.68 9.62 6.57
CA GLU A 182 -13.84 9.58 8.03
C GLU A 182 -12.51 9.50 8.79
N ALA A 183 -11.37 9.51 8.09
CA ALA A 183 -10.05 9.37 8.70
C ALA A 183 -9.69 10.58 9.59
N ASP A 184 -9.01 10.31 10.71
CA ASP A 184 -8.32 11.34 11.49
C ASP A 184 -6.87 11.54 11.03
N LEU A 185 -6.31 10.55 10.32
CA LEU A 185 -4.95 10.53 9.80
C LEU A 185 -4.87 9.60 8.60
N ILE A 186 -4.18 10.03 7.54
CA ILE A 186 -3.89 9.21 6.37
C ILE A 186 -2.38 9.01 6.23
N LEU A 187 -1.93 7.77 6.14
CA LEU A 187 -0.55 7.38 5.93
C LEU A 187 -0.39 6.90 4.49
N ILE A 188 0.58 7.44 3.75
CA ILE A 188 0.84 7.04 2.37
C ILE A 188 2.20 6.38 2.26
N GLY A 189 2.20 5.13 1.83
CA GLY A 189 3.40 4.30 1.74
C GLY A 189 3.86 3.75 3.08
N PRO A 190 5.10 3.22 3.13
CA PRO A 190 6.06 3.14 2.04
C PRO A 190 5.65 2.09 1.00
N GLY A 191 6.26 2.13 -0.17
CA GLY A 191 5.98 1.21 -1.27
C GLY A 191 6.59 1.68 -2.57
N SER A 192 6.65 0.79 -3.56
CA SER A 192 7.16 1.16 -4.89
C SER A 192 6.29 2.26 -5.48
N PHE A 193 6.93 3.33 -5.94
CA PHE A 193 6.21 4.58 -6.19
C PHE A 193 5.13 4.42 -7.28
N TYR A 194 5.51 3.98 -8.48
CA TYR A 194 4.57 3.85 -9.60
C TYR A 194 3.62 2.67 -9.49
N THR A 195 4.01 1.62 -8.76
CA THR A 195 3.34 0.32 -8.81
C THR A 195 2.60 -0.04 -7.52
N SER A 196 2.92 0.62 -6.41
CA SER A 196 2.22 0.44 -5.13
C SER A 196 1.48 1.68 -4.64
N LEU A 197 1.95 2.89 -4.95
CA LEU A 197 1.37 4.13 -4.42
C LEU A 197 0.53 4.87 -5.45
N VAL A 198 1.08 5.13 -6.63
CA VAL A 198 0.36 5.83 -7.69
C VAL A 198 -0.92 5.12 -8.13
N PRO A 199 -1.04 3.78 -8.21
CA PRO A 199 -2.27 3.13 -8.67
C PRO A 199 -3.51 3.48 -7.84
N LEU A 200 -3.33 3.72 -6.53
CA LEU A 200 -4.41 4.19 -5.65
C LEU A 200 -4.89 5.58 -6.05
N LEU A 201 -3.98 6.45 -6.50
CA LEU A 201 -4.26 7.83 -6.91
C LEU A 201 -4.85 7.93 -8.33
N LEU A 202 -4.79 6.86 -9.11
CA LEU A 202 -5.39 6.77 -10.46
C LEU A 202 -6.90 6.46 -10.41
N LEU A 203 -7.43 6.07 -9.26
CA LEU A 203 -8.86 5.92 -9.05
C LEU A 203 -9.49 7.29 -8.78
N ASP A 204 -10.32 7.79 -9.70
CA ASP A 204 -10.94 9.12 -9.61
C ASP A 204 -11.68 9.33 -8.28
N ASP A 205 -12.43 8.33 -7.83
CA ASP A 205 -13.20 8.37 -6.58
C ASP A 205 -12.29 8.47 -5.35
N LEU A 206 -11.14 7.78 -5.36
CA LEU A 206 -10.17 7.79 -4.26
C LEU A 206 -9.39 9.11 -4.23
N ALA A 207 -8.94 9.59 -5.40
CA ALA A 207 -8.28 10.88 -5.55
C ALA A 207 -9.21 12.02 -5.11
N GLN A 208 -10.51 11.94 -5.46
CA GLN A 208 -11.51 12.90 -5.00
C GLN A 208 -11.71 12.85 -3.48
N ALA A 209 -11.74 11.65 -2.88
CA ALA A 209 -11.84 11.50 -1.43
C ALA A 209 -10.64 12.12 -0.70
N LEU A 210 -9.42 11.85 -1.17
CA LEU A 210 -8.19 12.45 -0.65
C LEU A 210 -8.18 13.97 -0.82
N ARG A 211 -8.69 14.49 -1.93
CA ARG A 211 -8.77 15.95 -2.14
C ARG A 211 -9.70 16.65 -1.14
N ARG A 212 -10.76 15.97 -0.70
CA ARG A 212 -11.85 16.54 0.12
C ARG A 212 -11.68 16.30 1.62
N THR A 213 -10.99 15.23 2.01
CA THR A 213 -10.82 14.89 3.43
C THR A 213 -10.07 16.00 4.19
N PRO A 214 -10.48 16.33 5.43
CA PRO A 214 -9.75 17.25 6.28
C PRO A 214 -8.59 16.55 7.01
N ALA A 215 -8.47 15.22 6.90
CA ALA A 215 -7.45 14.44 7.58
C ALA A 215 -6.05 14.85 7.12
N PRO A 216 -5.11 15.11 8.04
CA PRO A 216 -3.72 15.34 7.65
C PRO A 216 -3.13 14.07 7.01
N MET A 217 -2.26 14.26 6.01
CA MET A 217 -1.61 13.16 5.32
C MET A 217 -0.10 13.13 5.56
N VAL A 218 0.40 11.94 5.87
CA VAL A 218 1.82 11.69 6.13
C VAL A 218 2.38 10.74 5.09
N TYR A 219 3.33 11.21 4.30
CA TYR A 219 4.08 10.37 3.38
C TYR A 219 5.24 9.66 4.09
N ILE A 220 5.36 8.35 3.89
CA ILE A 220 6.43 7.53 4.46
C ILE A 220 7.36 7.09 3.32
N GLY A 221 8.61 7.54 3.36
CA GLY A 221 9.60 7.26 2.33
C GLY A 221 10.14 5.82 2.37
N ASN A 222 10.61 5.33 1.23
CA ASN A 222 11.30 4.05 1.15
C ASN A 222 12.70 4.14 1.79
N LEU A 223 13.08 3.12 2.57
CA LEU A 223 14.45 2.97 3.09
C LEU A 223 15.35 2.20 2.12
N GLY A 224 14.78 1.18 1.49
CA GLY A 224 15.44 0.40 0.45
C GLY A 224 15.55 1.17 -0.85
N ARG A 225 16.47 0.72 -1.70
CA ARG A 225 16.57 1.19 -3.08
C ARG A 225 15.29 0.84 -3.84
N GLU A 226 14.74 1.82 -4.53
CA GLU A 226 13.66 1.62 -5.50
C GLU A 226 14.17 0.75 -6.66
N LEU A 227 13.45 -0.35 -6.94
CA LEU A 227 13.85 -1.29 -7.99
C LEU A 227 13.56 -0.76 -9.38
N SER A 228 12.46 -0.01 -9.53
CA SER A 228 12.13 0.68 -10.78
C SER A 228 13.14 1.80 -11.06
N PRO A 229 13.92 1.74 -12.16
CA PRO A 229 14.87 2.79 -12.51
C PRO A 229 14.18 4.15 -12.68
N ALA A 230 13.01 4.16 -13.31
CA ALA A 230 12.17 5.34 -13.48
C ALA A 230 11.81 6.01 -12.14
N ALA A 231 11.38 5.22 -11.14
CA ALA A 231 11.03 5.75 -9.83
C ALA A 231 12.24 6.09 -8.95
N ALA A 232 13.36 5.38 -9.14
CA ALA A 232 14.62 5.64 -8.44
C ALA A 232 15.26 6.98 -8.84
N ALA A 233 15.00 7.45 -10.06
CA ALA A 233 15.48 8.73 -10.56
C ALA A 233 14.75 9.94 -9.96
N LEU A 234 13.57 9.74 -9.35
CA LEU A 234 12.78 10.82 -8.77
C LEU A 234 13.30 11.23 -7.40
N ARG A 235 13.48 12.53 -7.20
CA ARG A 235 13.71 13.16 -5.90
C ARG A 235 12.42 13.18 -5.08
N LEU A 236 12.56 13.39 -3.77
CA LEU A 236 11.42 13.44 -2.86
C LEU A 236 10.38 14.49 -3.28
N GLU A 237 10.82 15.70 -3.60
CA GLU A 237 9.92 16.78 -4.05
C GLU A 237 9.13 16.42 -5.32
N GLU A 238 9.77 15.68 -6.25
CA GLU A 238 9.15 15.26 -7.51
C GLU A 238 8.11 14.17 -7.26
N LYS A 239 8.38 13.23 -6.34
CA LYS A 239 7.40 12.22 -5.92
C LYS A 239 6.17 12.87 -5.29
N LEU A 240 6.38 13.82 -4.37
CA LEU A 240 5.30 14.55 -3.72
C LEU A 240 4.48 15.36 -4.73
N ALA A 241 5.14 16.10 -5.63
CA ALA A 241 4.48 16.89 -6.67
C ALA A 241 3.66 16.01 -7.64
N LEU A 242 4.17 14.83 -8.03
CA LEU A 242 3.44 13.88 -8.87
C LEU A 242 2.19 13.35 -8.15
N MET A 243 2.31 12.95 -6.88
CA MET A 243 1.14 12.50 -6.10
C MET A 243 0.08 13.60 -6.01
N GLU A 244 0.49 14.83 -5.74
CA GLU A 244 -0.41 15.99 -5.62
C GLU A 244 -1.02 16.41 -6.96
N THR A 245 -0.35 16.11 -8.07
CA THR A 245 -0.91 16.26 -9.42
C THR A 245 -2.04 15.27 -9.64
N TYR A 246 -1.86 13.99 -9.32
CA TYR A 246 -2.94 12.99 -9.40
C TYR A 246 -4.10 13.31 -8.46
N VAL A 247 -3.80 13.74 -7.23
CA VAL A 247 -4.83 14.18 -6.29
C VAL A 247 -5.43 15.53 -6.71
N GLY A 248 -4.78 16.32 -7.56
CA GLY A 248 -5.25 17.64 -8.02
C GLY A 248 -5.20 18.74 -6.96
N LYS A 249 -4.42 18.57 -5.89
CA LYS A 249 -4.22 19.53 -4.80
C LYS A 249 -2.98 19.16 -3.97
N ARG A 250 -2.33 20.15 -3.36
CA ARG A 250 -1.34 19.91 -2.28
C ARG A 250 -2.01 19.27 -1.07
N VAL A 251 -1.63 18.04 -0.74
CA VAL A 251 -2.29 17.22 0.30
C VAL A 251 -1.34 16.57 1.30
N VAL A 252 -0.03 16.50 1.04
CA VAL A 252 0.90 15.87 1.99
C VAL A 252 1.37 16.89 3.03
N ASP A 253 0.98 16.72 4.29
CA ASP A 253 1.30 17.69 5.35
C ASP A 253 2.63 17.40 6.04
N ALA A 254 2.97 16.11 6.18
CA ALA A 254 4.21 15.66 6.79
C ALA A 254 4.91 14.55 5.99
N VAL A 255 6.21 14.44 6.19
CA VAL A 255 7.06 13.43 5.55
C VAL A 255 7.93 12.75 6.60
N VAL A 256 7.90 11.42 6.62
CA VAL A 256 8.75 10.58 7.47
C VAL A 256 9.74 9.85 6.57
N VAL A 257 11.04 10.12 6.76
CA VAL A 257 12.12 9.61 5.90
C VAL A 257 13.37 9.24 6.69
N GLY A 258 14.20 8.38 6.09
CA GLY A 258 15.49 8.01 6.67
C GLY A 258 16.52 9.15 6.66
N PRO A 259 17.62 9.03 7.42
CA PRO A 259 18.57 10.13 7.66
C PRO A 259 19.34 10.59 6.41
N LYS A 260 19.38 9.77 5.37
CA LYS A 260 20.15 10.01 4.14
C LYS A 260 19.31 10.62 3.00
N VAL A 261 18.02 10.82 3.21
CA VAL A 261 17.13 11.36 2.19
C VAL A 261 17.34 12.87 2.09
N ASP A 262 17.50 13.38 0.87
CA ASP A 262 17.54 14.82 0.61
C ASP A 262 16.12 15.40 0.74
N VAL A 263 15.96 16.31 1.72
CA VAL A 263 14.69 16.97 2.07
C VAL A 263 14.68 18.46 1.70
N SER A 264 15.72 18.95 1.01
CA SER A 264 15.83 20.37 0.63
C SER A 264 14.63 20.89 -0.15
N GLY A 265 13.99 20.01 -0.93
CA GLY A 265 12.81 20.28 -1.74
C GLY A 265 11.44 20.18 -1.06
N ALA A 266 11.39 19.82 0.23
CA ALA A 266 10.14 19.55 0.97
C ALA A 266 10.02 20.39 2.26
N GLN A 267 10.76 21.50 2.35
CA GLN A 267 10.84 22.34 3.56
C GLN A 267 9.52 23.05 3.92
N ASP A 268 8.57 23.11 2.99
CA ASP A 268 7.23 23.63 3.19
C ASP A 268 6.32 22.66 4.01
N ARG A 269 6.83 21.49 4.35
CA ARG A 269 6.12 20.40 5.05
C ARG A 269 6.81 20.09 6.38
N ILE A 270 6.09 19.39 7.26
CA ILE A 270 6.70 18.85 8.48
C ILE A 270 7.63 17.70 8.08
N ILE A 271 8.91 17.79 8.44
CA ILE A 271 9.90 16.76 8.14
C ILE A 271 10.30 16.03 9.42
N ILE A 272 10.05 14.72 9.45
CA ILE A 272 10.59 13.81 10.46
C ILE A 272 11.66 12.96 9.79
N GLN A 273 12.92 13.30 10.07
CA GLN A 273 14.08 12.61 9.53
C GLN A 273 14.82 11.89 10.65
N GLU A 274 14.69 10.56 10.70
CA GLU A 274 15.15 9.73 11.82
C GLU A 274 15.74 8.40 11.31
N PRO A 275 16.56 7.69 12.10
CA PRO A 275 16.88 6.30 11.84
C PRO A 275 15.63 5.44 11.93
N LEU A 276 15.34 4.69 10.88
CA LEU A 276 14.09 3.92 10.74
C LEU A 276 14.35 2.45 10.40
N GLU A 277 15.60 2.10 10.10
CA GLU A 277 16.01 0.77 9.67
C GLU A 277 15.91 -0.25 10.80
N ALA A 278 15.39 -1.43 10.48
CA ALA A 278 15.47 -2.59 11.36
C ALA A 278 16.91 -3.12 11.42
N SER A 279 17.32 -3.61 12.60
CA SER A 279 18.69 -4.08 12.84
C SER A 279 19.05 -5.35 12.07
N ASP A 280 18.05 -6.18 11.74
CA ASP A 280 18.20 -7.44 11.01
C ASP A 280 18.16 -7.26 9.49
N ILE A 281 17.29 -6.37 9.00
CA ILE A 281 17.06 -6.13 7.58
C ILE A 281 17.04 -4.62 7.33
N PRO A 282 18.17 -4.01 6.94
CA PRO A 282 18.32 -2.56 6.88
C PRO A 282 17.37 -1.83 5.91
N TYR A 283 16.84 -2.52 4.90
CA TYR A 283 15.89 -1.92 3.96
C TYR A 283 14.42 -2.01 4.43
N ARG A 284 14.17 -2.53 5.63
CA ARG A 284 12.84 -2.59 6.25
C ARG A 284 12.76 -1.59 7.38
N HIS A 285 11.57 -0.99 7.53
CA HIS A 285 11.27 -0.18 8.70
C HIS A 285 11.22 -1.06 9.95
N ASP A 286 11.88 -0.62 11.02
CA ASP A 286 11.67 -1.10 12.37
C ASP A 286 10.28 -0.64 12.85
N ARG A 287 9.52 -1.56 13.45
CA ARG A 287 8.14 -1.27 13.88
C ARG A 287 8.11 -0.22 14.99
N HIS A 288 9.04 -0.28 15.94
CA HIS A 288 9.05 0.64 17.07
C HIS A 288 9.53 2.03 16.65
N LEU A 289 10.63 2.10 15.90
CA LEU A 289 11.17 3.38 15.41
C LEU A 289 10.19 4.10 14.49
N LEU A 290 9.55 3.37 13.57
CA LEU A 290 8.54 3.95 12.68
C LEU A 290 7.34 4.50 13.46
N ARG A 291 6.84 3.77 14.46
CA ARG A 291 5.75 4.26 15.32
C ARG A 291 6.13 5.57 16.03
N ILE A 292 7.33 5.64 16.61
CA ILE A 292 7.81 6.86 17.28
C ILE A 292 7.90 8.03 16.30
N ALA A 293 8.43 7.80 15.10
CA ALA A 293 8.52 8.84 14.07
C ALA A 293 7.13 9.34 13.63
N LEU A 294 6.16 8.45 13.49
CA LEU A 294 4.78 8.82 13.19
C LEU A 294 4.10 9.57 14.35
N GLU A 295 4.35 9.19 15.60
CA GLU A 295 3.87 9.94 16.77
C GLU A 295 4.44 11.36 16.80
N LYS A 296 5.72 11.55 16.45
CA LYS A 296 6.32 12.88 16.29
C LYS A 296 5.63 13.69 15.17
N ALA A 297 5.32 13.06 14.03
CA ALA A 297 4.59 13.70 12.94
C ALA A 297 3.20 14.16 13.40
N ILE A 298 2.45 13.32 14.11
CA ILE A 298 1.12 13.64 14.66
C ILE A 298 1.21 14.84 15.62
N GLN A 299 2.20 14.86 16.51
CA GLN A 299 2.39 15.96 17.46
C GLN A 299 2.72 17.28 16.77
N ALA A 300 3.46 17.24 15.65
CA ALA A 300 3.79 18.42 14.87
C ALA A 300 2.60 18.95 14.04
N LEU A 301 1.63 18.09 13.71
CA LEU A 301 0.43 18.44 12.93
C LEU A 301 -0.65 19.16 13.76
N GLY A 302 -0.72 18.92 15.07
CA GLY A 302 -1.71 19.54 15.98
C GLY A 302 -2.78 18.58 16.50
#